data_AF-A0A529KTZ7-F1
#
_entry.id   AF-A0A529KTZ7-F1
#
_cell.length_a   1.000
_cell.length_b   1.000
_cell.length_c   1.000
_cell.angle_alpha   90.00
_cell.angle_beta   90.00
_cell.angle_gamma   90.00
#
_symmetry.space_group_name_H-M   'P 1'
#
loop_
_entity.id
_entity.type
_entity.pdbx_description
1 polymer ?
#
loop_
_entity_poly.entity_id
_entity_poly.type
_entity_poly.pdbx_seq_one_letter_code
_entity_poly.pdbx_strand_id
1 'polypeptide(L)'
;MLRLILVAMVAVAAQPSLDALAQAIGHGSAQLIADQTKTIQDLTAKADGLEKKIGDPGEDDAGLVDIRLQLEDISRAALNSALAFRSRLN
;
A
#
# COMPACT_ATOMS: atom_id res chain seq x y z
N MET A 1 28.96 41.95 -22.04
CA MET A 1 27.55 41.58 -22.24
C MET A 1 27.35 40.07 -22.41
N LEU A 2 28.10 39.39 -23.29
CA LEU A 2 28.01 37.93 -23.49
C LEU A 2 28.16 37.09 -22.19
N ARG A 3 29.08 37.49 -21.31
CA ARG A 3 29.35 36.79 -20.04
C ARG A 3 28.18 36.87 -19.03
N LEU A 4 27.41 37.95 -19.05
CA LEU A 4 26.22 38.11 -18.19
C LEU A 4 25.05 37.25 -18.67
N ILE A 5 24.89 37.09 -19.98
CA ILE A 5 23.87 36.23 -20.59
C ILE A 5 24.12 34.75 -20.26
N LEU A 6 25.40 34.34 -20.30
CA LEU A 6 25.82 32.98 -19.93
C LEU A 6 25.52 32.65 -18.46
N VAL A 7 25.80 33.59 -17.54
CA VAL A 7 25.48 33.42 -16.12
C VAL A 7 23.97 33.39 -15.88
N ALA A 8 23.21 34.22 -16.60
CA ALA A 8 21.74 34.23 -16.52
C ALA A 8 21.12 32.90 -17.02
N MET A 9 21.64 32.29 -18.09
CA MET A 9 21.16 30.98 -18.56
C MET A 9 21.44 29.85 -17.55
N VAL A 10 22.61 29.84 -16.92
CA VAL A 10 22.95 28.83 -15.90
C VAL A 10 22.08 28.98 -14.65
N ALA A 11 21.72 30.21 -14.27
CA ALA A 11 20.83 30.46 -13.14
C ALA A 11 19.38 29.98 -13.38
N VAL A 12 18.88 30.02 -14.63
CA VAL A 12 17.55 29.50 -14.98
C VAL A 12 17.54 27.95 -14.98
N ALA A 13 18.64 27.31 -15.36
CA ALA A 13 18.77 25.85 -15.31
C ALA A 13 18.97 25.28 -13.89
N ALA A 14 19.31 26.13 -12.91
CA ALA A 14 19.51 25.75 -11.51
C ALA A 14 18.24 25.88 -10.65
N GLN A 15 17.08 26.19 -11.26
CA GLN A 15 15.81 26.15 -10.53
C GLN A 15 15.54 24.70 -10.10
N PRO A 16 15.33 24.41 -8.81
CA PRO A 16 15.03 23.06 -8.35
C PRO A 16 13.74 22.63 -9.03
N SER A 17 13.87 21.70 -9.97
CA SER A 17 12.80 21.35 -10.87
C SER A 17 11.69 20.63 -10.13
N LEU A 18 10.46 20.88 -10.58
CA LEU A 18 9.24 20.15 -10.21
C LEU A 18 9.41 18.62 -10.29
N ASP A 19 10.43 18.12 -10.99
CA ASP A 19 10.81 16.71 -11.05
C ASP A 19 11.17 16.12 -9.68
N ALA A 20 11.81 16.89 -8.79
CA ALA A 20 12.11 16.41 -7.44
C ALA A 20 10.83 16.17 -6.62
N LEU A 21 9.81 17.01 -6.81
CA LEU A 21 8.49 16.83 -6.18
C LEU A 21 7.71 15.69 -6.83
N ALA A 22 7.77 15.53 -8.15
CA ALA A 22 7.16 14.41 -8.87
C ALA A 22 7.75 13.07 -8.45
N GLN A 23 9.07 13.00 -8.26
CA GLN A 23 9.75 11.80 -7.78
C GLN A 23 9.45 11.51 -6.31
N ALA A 24 9.34 12.52 -5.44
CA ALA A 24 8.94 12.31 -4.04
C ALA A 24 7.50 11.79 -3.91
N ILE A 25 6.58 12.31 -4.74
CA ILE A 25 5.19 11.82 -4.80
C ILE A 25 5.14 10.38 -5.33
N GLY A 26 5.93 10.07 -6.38
CA GLY A 26 6.03 8.73 -6.97
C GLY A 26 6.67 7.68 -6.05
N HIS A 27 7.68 8.04 -5.27
CA HIS A 27 8.26 7.14 -4.27
C HIS A 27 7.27 6.86 -3.13
N GLY A 28 6.55 7.89 -2.68
CA GLY A 28 5.54 7.73 -1.63
C GLY A 28 4.34 6.88 -2.06
N SER A 29 3.95 6.90 -3.34
CA SER A 29 2.90 6.01 -3.87
C SER A 29 3.41 4.60 -4.10
N ALA A 30 4.65 4.42 -4.59
CA ALA A 30 5.26 3.11 -4.77
C ALA A 30 5.41 2.34 -3.45
N GLN A 31 5.86 3.01 -2.39
CA GLN A 31 5.97 2.40 -1.07
C GLN A 31 4.60 2.01 -0.51
N LEU A 32 3.60 2.90 -0.64
CA LEU A 32 2.22 2.59 -0.24
C LEU A 32 1.68 1.36 -0.97
N ILE A 33 1.86 1.28 -2.30
CA ILE A 33 1.43 0.12 -3.09
C ILE A 33 2.11 -1.16 -2.62
N ALA A 34 3.41 -1.12 -2.34
CA ALA A 34 4.15 -2.27 -1.83
C ALA A 34 3.62 -2.72 -0.46
N ASP A 35 3.40 -1.78 0.47
CA ASP A 35 2.87 -2.06 1.81
C ASP A 35 1.46 -2.66 1.76
N GLN A 36 0.59 -2.11 0.90
CA GLN A 36 -0.77 -2.64 0.73
C GLN A 36 -0.78 -4.00 0.02
N THR A 37 0.09 -4.20 -0.96
CA THR A 37 0.24 -5.50 -1.65
C THR A 37 0.67 -6.58 -0.66
N LYS A 38 1.65 -6.27 0.20
CA LYS A 38 2.08 -7.18 1.26
C LYS A 38 0.94 -7.49 2.23
N THR A 39 0.19 -6.47 2.64
CA THR A 39 -0.97 -6.65 3.54
C THR A 39 -1.99 -7.59 2.93
N ILE A 40 -2.35 -7.40 1.65
CA ILE A 40 -3.30 -8.27 0.95
C ILE A 40 -2.76 -9.70 0.83
N GLN A 41 -1.48 -9.89 0.50
CA GLN A 41 -0.86 -11.22 0.45
C GLN A 41 -0.91 -11.95 1.80
N ASP A 42 -0.60 -11.24 2.89
CA ASP A 42 -0.64 -11.79 4.24
C ASP A 42 -2.08 -12.17 4.64
N LEU A 43 -3.08 -11.38 4.24
CA LEU A 43 -4.51 -11.70 4.44
C LEU A 43 -4.97 -12.90 3.62
N THR A 44 -4.54 -13.01 2.36
CA THR A 44 -4.82 -14.18 1.51
C THR A 44 -4.24 -15.45 2.14
N ALA A 45 -2.98 -15.42 2.57
CA ALA A 45 -2.34 -16.57 3.20
C ALA A 45 -3.07 -17.02 4.49
N LYS A 46 -3.59 -16.07 5.27
CA LYS A 46 -4.43 -16.37 6.43
C LYS A 46 -5.76 -17.02 6.02
N ALA A 47 -6.45 -16.46 5.03
CA ALA A 47 -7.71 -17.00 4.54
C ALA A 47 -7.55 -18.43 4.01
N ASP A 48 -6.50 -18.71 3.23
CA ASP A 48 -6.17 -20.05 2.74
C ASP A 48 -5.87 -21.03 3.89
N GLY A 49 -5.26 -20.53 4.97
CA GLY A 49 -5.02 -21.29 6.19
C GLY A 49 -6.32 -21.66 6.92
N LEU A 50 -7.28 -20.73 6.97
CA LEU A 50 -8.60 -20.97 7.57
C LEU A 50 -9.43 -21.95 6.73
N GLU A 51 -9.39 -21.86 5.40
CA GLU A 51 -10.07 -22.82 4.51
C GLU A 51 -9.64 -24.26 4.80
N LYS A 52 -8.34 -24.48 5.01
CA LYS A 52 -7.81 -25.81 5.38
C LYS A 52 -8.33 -26.30 6.72
N LYS A 53 -8.47 -25.42 7.71
CA LYS A 53 -9.02 -25.76 9.03
C LYS A 53 -10.50 -26.11 8.98
N ILE A 54 -11.29 -25.37 8.17
CA ILE A 54 -12.72 -25.69 7.97
C ILE A 54 -12.89 -27.11 7.42
N GLY A 55 -11.98 -27.57 6.57
CA GLY A 55 -11.99 -28.93 6.03
C GLY A 55 -11.41 -30.01 6.95
N ASP A 56 -10.90 -29.65 8.14
CA ASP A 56 -10.31 -30.60 9.08
C ASP A 56 -11.41 -31.40 9.80
N PRO A 57 -11.39 -32.75 9.75
CA PRO A 57 -12.34 -33.60 10.47
C PRO A 57 -12.32 -33.42 12.00
N GLY A 58 -11.26 -32.81 12.55
CA GLY A 58 -11.10 -32.52 13.96
C GLY A 58 -11.63 -31.15 14.40
N GLU A 59 -12.10 -30.31 13.49
CA GLU A 59 -12.64 -28.99 13.82
C GLU A 59 -14.01 -29.13 14.49
N ASP A 60 -14.16 -28.54 15.68
CA ASP A 60 -15.42 -28.54 16.44
C ASP A 60 -16.21 -27.23 16.23
N ASP A 61 -17.45 -27.19 16.73
CA ASP A 61 -18.31 -26.01 16.57
C ASP A 61 -17.69 -24.73 17.16
N ALA A 62 -16.89 -24.85 18.23
CA ALA A 62 -16.21 -23.72 18.85
C ALA A 62 -15.08 -23.20 17.93
N GLY A 63 -14.32 -24.10 17.32
CA GLY A 63 -13.32 -23.80 16.31
C GLY A 63 -13.91 -23.13 15.07
N LEU A 64 -15.07 -23.61 14.58
CA LEU A 64 -15.80 -22.97 13.48
C LEU A 64 -16.25 -21.54 13.81
N VAL A 65 -16.67 -21.28 15.06
CA VAL A 65 -16.99 -19.91 15.52
C VAL A 65 -15.74 -19.04 15.56
N ASP A 66 -14.61 -19.56 16.04
CA ASP A 66 -13.33 -18.83 16.04
C ASP A 66 -12.87 -18.50 14.61
N ILE A 67 -12.96 -19.46 13.68
CA ILE A 67 -12.68 -19.24 12.25
C ILE A 67 -13.58 -18.13 11.70
N ARG A 68 -14.87 -18.10 12.03
CA ARG A 68 -15.77 -17.02 11.60
C ARG A 68 -15.32 -15.65 12.10
N LEU A 69 -14.91 -15.55 13.37
CA LEU A 69 -14.39 -14.29 13.93
C LEU A 69 -13.10 -13.87 13.22
N GLN A 70 -12.19 -14.80 12.94
CA GLN A 70 -10.97 -14.51 12.18
C GLN A 70 -11.26 -14.05 10.74
N LEU A 71 -12.28 -14.61 10.09
CA LEU A 71 -12.73 -14.13 8.76
C LEU A 71 -13.30 -12.71 8.83
N GLU A 72 -13.99 -12.34 9.90
CA GLU A 72 -14.46 -10.97 10.12
C GLU A 72 -13.29 -9.99 10.26
N ASP A 73 -12.25 -10.37 11.01
CA ASP A 73 -11.03 -9.57 11.15
C ASP A 73 -10.29 -9.40 9.82
N ILE A 74 -10.22 -10.45 9.00
CA ILE A 74 -9.67 -10.39 7.64
C ILE A 74 -10.46 -9.40 6.78
N SER A 75 -11.80 -9.45 6.84
CA SER A 75 -12.67 -8.52 6.10
C SER A 75 -12.42 -7.06 6.49
N ARG A 76 -12.33 -6.78 7.80
CA ARG A 76 -12.03 -5.45 8.34
C ARG A 76 -10.64 -4.97 7.90
N ALA A 77 -9.63 -5.83 7.95
CA ALA A 77 -8.27 -5.51 7.53
C ALA A 77 -8.18 -5.23 6.01
N ALA A 78 -8.87 -6.01 5.19
CA ALA A 78 -8.93 -5.80 3.74
C ALA A 78 -9.60 -4.46 3.40
N LEU A 79 -10.68 -4.10 4.10
CA LEU A 79 -11.32 -2.79 3.95
C LEU A 79 -10.37 -1.65 4.31
N ASN A 80 -9.64 -1.77 5.43
CA ASN A 80 -8.66 -0.76 5.84
C ASN A 80 -7.52 -0.61 4.83
N SER A 81 -7.08 -1.73 4.23
CA SER A 81 -6.07 -1.70 3.17
C SER A 81 -6.54 -0.93 1.94
N ALA A 82 -7.80 -1.13 1.53
CA ALA A 82 -8.40 -0.37 0.44
C ALA A 82 -8.54 1.13 0.78
N LEU A 83 -8.90 1.46 2.02
CA LEU A 83 -9.03 2.85 2.48
C LEU A 83 -7.70 3.60 2.52
N ALA A 84 -6.56 2.92 2.65
CA ALA A 84 -5.25 3.55 2.64
C ALA A 84 -4.97 4.35 1.33
N PHE A 85 -5.59 3.93 0.21
CA PHE A 85 -5.50 4.64 -1.07
C PHE A 85 -6.38 5.89 -1.15
N ARG A 86 -7.46 5.97 -0.34
CA ARG A 86 -8.43 7.08 -0.37
C ARG A 86 -7.80 8.42 0.01
N SER A 87 -6.80 8.43 0.91
CA SER A 87 -6.13 9.64 1.38
C SER A 87 -5.45 10.47 0.26
N ARG A 88 -5.30 9.92 -0.95
CA ARG A 88 -4.63 10.58 -2.07
C ARG A 88 -5.54 10.91 -3.26
N LEU A 89 -6.84 10.67 -3.13
CA LEU A 89 -7.86 10.97 -4.15
C LEU A 89 -8.50 12.36 -3.99
N ASN A 90 -8.18 13.09 -2.90
CA ASN A 90 -8.71 14.42 -2.59
C ASN A 90 -7.64 15.50 -2.75
#